data_AF-A0A1T0BAL7-F1
#
_entry.id   AF-A0A1T0BAL7-F1
#
_cell.length_a   1.000
_cell.length_b   1.000
_cell.length_c   1.000
_cell.angle_alpha   90.00
_cell.angle_beta   90.00
_cell.angle_gamma   90.00
#
_symmetry.space_group_name_H-M   'P 1'
#
loop_
_entity.id
_entity.type
_entity.pdbx_description
1 polymer ?
#
loop_
_entity_poly.entity_id
_entity_poly.type
_entity_poly.pdbx_seq_one_letter_code
_entity_poly.pdbx_strand_id
1 'polypeptide(L)'
;MKITHCKLKKSIQKRLLEFFVLEVTARSAADLLGIQPNSAFLFYRKIREVISYHLALEADEVFDGQVELDESYFGGHRKGK
;
A
#
# COMPACT_ATOMS: atom_id res chain seq x y z
N MET A 1 10.79 8.16 -0.25
CA MET A 1 11.02 7.10 -1.26
C MET A 1 10.04 7.26 -2.42
N LYS A 2 10.39 6.84 -3.65
CA LYS A 2 9.49 6.86 -4.83
C LYS A 2 9.72 5.66 -5.74
N ILE A 3 8.70 5.27 -6.51
CA ILE A 3 8.82 4.17 -7.49
C ILE A 3 9.71 4.62 -8.67
N THR A 4 10.88 4.01 -8.81
CA THR A 4 11.82 4.22 -9.93
C THR A 4 11.96 2.97 -10.80
N HIS A 5 12.53 3.16 -12.01
CA HIS A 5 12.80 2.10 -12.99
C HIS A 5 11.59 1.20 -13.32
N CYS A 6 10.43 1.81 -13.58
CA CYS A 6 9.25 1.10 -14.02
C CYS A 6 9.14 1.14 -15.55
N LYS A 7 9.11 -0.03 -16.20
CA LYS A 7 8.96 -0.16 -17.66
C LYS A 7 7.52 0.02 -18.16
N LEU A 8 6.54 0.03 -17.25
CA LEU A 8 5.14 0.23 -17.61
C LEU A 8 4.91 1.67 -18.09
N LYS A 9 4.02 1.86 -19.06
CA LYS A 9 3.59 3.20 -19.49
C LYS A 9 2.97 3.96 -18.33
N LYS A 10 3.09 5.29 -18.32
CA LYS A 10 2.52 6.14 -17.25
C LYS A 10 1.01 6.01 -17.11
N SER A 11 0.28 5.79 -18.21
CA SER A 11 -1.16 5.52 -18.17
C SER A 11 -1.49 4.22 -17.41
N ILE A 12 -0.72 3.16 -17.63
CA ILE A 12 -0.88 1.88 -16.92
C ILE A 12 -0.52 2.04 -15.44
N GLN A 13 0.54 2.78 -15.13
CA GLN A 13 0.92 3.07 -13.73
C GLN A 13 -0.21 3.80 -12.98
N LYS A 14 -0.85 4.79 -13.62
CA LYS A 14 -1.99 5.51 -13.02
C LYS A 14 -3.19 4.59 -12.79
N ARG A 15 -3.58 3.77 -13.78
CA ARG A 15 -4.67 2.80 -13.61
C ARG A 15 -4.37 1.76 -12.52
N LEU A 16 -3.13 1.29 -12.41
CA LEU A 16 -2.72 0.39 -11.32
C LEU A 16 -2.82 1.07 -9.94
N LEU A 17 -2.55 2.37 -9.86
CA LEU A 17 -2.72 3.13 -8.62
C LEU A 17 -4.22 3.27 -8.26
N GLU A 18 -5.06 3.59 -9.24
CA GLU A 18 -6.53 3.64 -9.07
C GLU A 18 -7.08 2.29 -8.57
N PHE A 19 -6.65 1.19 -9.20
CA PHE A 19 -7.02 -0.17 -8.77
C PHE A 19 -6.49 -0.52 -7.38
N PHE A 20 -5.31 -0.05 -7.00
CA PHE A 20 -4.80 -0.24 -5.66
C PHE A 20 -5.67 0.48 -4.61
N VAL A 21 -6.09 1.72 -4.89
CA VAL A 21 -6.97 2.51 -4.00
C VAL A 21 -8.37 1.89 -3.90
N LEU A 22 -8.89 1.33 -5.00
CA LEU A 22 -10.17 0.63 -5.05
C LEU A 22 -10.10 -0.82 -4.54
N GLU A 23 -8.99 -1.22 -3.91
CA GLU A 23 -8.77 -2.56 -3.35
C GLU A 23 -8.88 -3.72 -4.36
N VAL A 24 -8.75 -3.43 -5.66
CA VAL A 24 -8.73 -4.45 -6.71
C VAL A 24 -7.46 -5.27 -6.57
N THR A 25 -7.60 -6.61 -6.57
CA THR A 25 -6.44 -7.49 -6.44
C THR A 25 -5.44 -7.30 -7.60
N ALA A 26 -4.14 -7.44 -7.32
CA ALA A 26 -3.11 -7.30 -8.36
C ALA A 26 -3.30 -8.28 -9.53
N ARG A 27 -3.89 -9.46 -9.28
CA ARG A 27 -4.25 -10.44 -10.31
C ARG A 27 -5.34 -9.87 -11.23
N SER A 28 -6.47 -9.46 -10.66
CA SER A 28 -7.57 -8.88 -11.42
C SER A 28 -7.14 -7.61 -12.17
N ALA A 29 -6.32 -6.77 -11.54
CA ALA A 29 -5.74 -5.59 -12.17
C ALA A 29 -4.87 -5.94 -13.39
N ALA A 30 -4.08 -7.02 -13.30
CA ALA A 30 -3.28 -7.49 -14.43
C ALA A 30 -4.15 -7.97 -15.59
N ASP A 31 -5.20 -8.75 -15.28
CA ASP A 31 -6.15 -9.26 -16.27
C ASP A 31 -6.90 -8.11 -16.97
N LEU A 32 -7.40 -7.13 -16.20
CA LEU A 32 -8.12 -5.95 -16.71
C LEU A 32 -7.25 -5.02 -17.56
N LEU A 33 -5.94 -4.97 -17.29
CA LEU A 33 -4.99 -4.12 -18.02
C LEU A 33 -4.24 -4.88 -19.13
N GLY A 34 -4.44 -6.20 -19.25
CA GLY A 34 -3.74 -7.04 -20.22
C GLY A 34 -2.21 -7.03 -20.03
N ILE A 35 -1.74 -7.00 -18.79
CA ILE A 35 -0.30 -7.01 -18.46
C ILE A 35 0.09 -8.31 -17.76
N GLN A 36 1.39 -8.63 -17.76
CA GLN A 36 1.88 -9.80 -17.05
C GLN A 36 1.62 -9.69 -15.53
N PRO A 37 1.00 -10.70 -14.87
CA PRO A 37 0.63 -10.61 -13.45
C PRO A 37 1.78 -10.25 -12.53
N ASN A 38 2.97 -10.82 -12.74
CA ASN A 38 4.17 -10.50 -11.96
C ASN A 38 4.54 -9.00 -12.00
N SER A 39 4.22 -8.31 -13.09
CA SER A 39 4.43 -6.86 -13.19
C SER A 39 3.47 -6.09 -12.28
N ALA A 40 2.19 -6.49 -12.23
CA ALA A 40 1.21 -5.90 -11.32
C ALA A 40 1.54 -6.20 -9.85
N PHE A 41 1.90 -7.46 -9.52
CA PHE A 41 2.32 -7.84 -8.17
C PHE A 41 3.53 -7.02 -7.70
N LEU A 42 4.56 -6.89 -8.55
CA LEU A 42 5.73 -6.08 -8.23
C LEU A 42 5.36 -4.61 -8.04
N PHE A 43 4.49 -4.06 -8.89
CA PHE A 43 4.05 -2.67 -8.77
C PHE A 43 3.29 -2.43 -7.46
N TYR A 44 2.35 -3.31 -7.10
CA TYR A 44 1.60 -3.24 -5.84
C TYR A 44 2.52 -3.35 -4.62
N ARG A 45 3.53 -4.22 -4.67
CA ARG A 45 4.53 -4.32 -3.60
C ARG A 45 5.28 -3.01 -3.43
N LYS A 46 5.75 -2.40 -4.53
CA LYS A 46 6.44 -1.10 -4.49
C LYS A 46 5.56 0.03 -3.96
N ILE A 47 4.25 0.03 -4.25
CA ILE A 47 3.32 1.00 -3.64
C ILE A 47 3.34 0.85 -2.12
N ARG A 48 3.18 -0.38 -1.60
CA ARG A 48 3.19 -0.63 -0.15
C ARG A 48 4.52 -0.26 0.51
N GLU A 49 5.64 -0.55 -0.14
CA GLU A 49 6.97 -0.14 0.33
C GLU A 49 7.07 1.40 0.46
N VAL A 50 6.56 2.15 -0.53
CA VAL A 50 6.53 3.62 -0.48
C VAL A 50 5.62 4.13 0.62
N ILE A 51 4.43 3.55 0.80
CA ILE A 51 3.51 3.91 1.89
C ILE A 51 4.18 3.67 3.24
N SER A 52 4.72 2.46 3.46
CA SER A 52 5.41 2.09 4.70
C SER A 52 6.58 3.01 5.02
N TYR A 53 7.35 3.42 4.01
CA TYR A 53 8.46 4.35 4.21
C TYR A 53 7.98 5.72 4.71
N HIS A 54 6.92 6.27 4.11
CA HIS A 54 6.43 7.60 4.51
C HIS A 54 5.71 7.57 5.85
N LEU A 55 4.97 6.48 6.14
CA LEU A 55 4.39 6.26 7.47
C LEU A 55 5.45 6.18 8.57
N ALA A 56 6.60 5.56 8.29
CA ALA A 56 7.70 5.51 9.26
C ALA A 56 8.30 6.89 9.52
N LEU A 57 8.47 7.73 8.48
CA LEU A 57 8.91 9.11 8.66
C LEU A 57 7.92 9.95 9.45
N GLU A 58 6.62 9.81 9.18
CA GLU A 58 5.56 10.54 9.90
C GLU A 58 5.49 10.10 11.38
N ALA A 59 5.71 8.82 11.67
CA ALA A 59 5.82 8.35 13.05
C ALA A 59 7.03 8.99 13.77
N ASP A 60 8.17 9.15 13.11
CA ASP A 60 9.32 9.84 13.71
C ASP A 60 9.05 11.35 13.93
N GLU A 61 8.13 11.97 13.16
CA GLU A 61 7.75 13.39 13.28
C GLU A 61 6.62 13.66 14.30
N VAL A 62 5.66 12.76 14.47
CA VAL A 62 4.41 13.00 15.25
C VAL A 62 4.53 12.63 16.73
N PHE A 63 5.50 11.80 17.12
CA PHE A 63 5.67 11.35 18.51
C PHE A 63 6.43 12.36 19.42
N ASP A 64 6.06 13.65 19.38
CA ASP A 64 6.47 14.70 20.34
C ASP A 64 5.28 15.24 21.17
N GLY A 65 4.15 14.52 21.20
CA GLY A 65 2.92 14.91 21.91
C GLY A 65 2.22 13.75 22.64
N GLN A 66 1.27 14.08 23.53
CA GLN A 66 0.46 13.07 24.24
C GLN A 66 -0.48 12.35 23.25
N VAL A 67 -0.32 11.04 23.11
CA VAL A 67 -1.19 10.17 22.31
C VAL A 67 -2.42 9.82 23.14
N GLU A 68 -3.57 10.38 22.80
CA GLU A 68 -4.85 10.01 23.41
C GLU A 68 -5.36 8.72 22.74
N LEU A 69 -5.37 7.63 23.51
CA LEU A 69 -5.85 6.33 23.05
C LEU A 69 -7.36 6.27 23.21
N ASP A 70 -8.10 6.14 22.10
CA ASP A 70 -9.52 5.79 22.14
C ASP A 70 -9.66 4.32 22.57
N GLU A 71 -10.01 4.12 23.85
CA GLU A 71 -10.11 2.81 24.50
C GLU A 71 -11.21 1.91 23.92
N SER A 72 -12.05 2.43 23.00
CA SER A 72 -13.14 1.67 22.39
C SER A 72 -12.69 0.58 21.40
N TYR A 73 -11.41 0.55 20.97
CA TYR A 73 -10.96 -0.30 19.86
C TYR A 73 -10.35 -1.66 20.25
N PHE A 74 -9.88 -1.86 21.49
CA PHE A 74 -9.13 -3.08 21.87
C PHE A 74 -10.00 -4.25 22.38
N GLY A 75 -11.22 -4.41 21.86
CA GLY A 75 -12.12 -5.54 22.19
C GLY A 75 -11.72 -6.91 21.61
N GLY A 76 -10.55 -7.02 20.97
CA GLY A 76 -10.09 -8.27 20.36
C GLY A 76 -9.42 -9.21 21.36
N HIS A 77 -10.10 -10.28 21.75
CA HIS A 77 -9.48 -11.37 22.50
C HIS A 77 -8.44 -12.09 21.63
N ARG A 78 -7.15 -12.00 22.00
CA ARG A 78 -6.10 -12.79 21.34
C ARG A 78 -6.34 -14.28 21.61
N LYS A 79 -6.63 -15.05 20.57
CA LYS A 79 -6.58 -16.52 20.62
C LYS A 79 -5.13 -16.98 20.57
N GLY A 80 -4.71 -17.74 21.58
CA GLY A 80 -3.45 -18.48 21.59
C GLY A 80 -2.52 -18.11 22.75
N LYS A 81 -2.44 -19.00 23.75
CA LYS A 81 -1.16 -19.39 24.34
C LYS A 81 -0.65 -20.58 23.54
#